data_AF-A0A1M6N5R9-F1
#
_entry.id   AF-A0A1M6N5R9-F1
#
_cell.length_a   1.000
_cell.length_b   1.000
_cell.length_c   1.000
_cell.angle_alpha   90.00
_cell.angle_beta   90.00
_cell.angle_gamma   90.00
#
_symmetry.space_group_name_H-M   'P 1'
#
loop_
_entity.id
_entity.type
_entity.pdbx_description
1 polymer ?
#
loop_
_entity_poly.entity_id
_entity_poly.type
_entity_poly.pdbx_seq_one_letter_code
_entity_poly.pdbx_strand_id
1 'polypeptide(L)'
;KLNKANKQNFIQIPFGKLIRYIEYKAKDYGIKVKYVDESYTSKVSCFTEDIKVIQELLQYNLDLTNALGGKRVKRGLFKDKVINKIINADLNGARNICLLGSKKAQQKYKVGGENRWLNLKLCNPIKVESDFELCRFIAS
;
A
#
# COMPACT_ATOMS: atom_id res chain seq x y z
N LYS A 1 -25.56 -21.43 7.64
CA LYS A 1 -25.88 -21.01 6.25
C LYS A 1 -24.74 -20.10 5.76
N LEU A 2 -23.88 -20.57 4.86
CA LEU A 2 -22.80 -19.78 4.26
C LEU A 2 -23.41 -18.84 3.21
N ASN A 3 -23.34 -17.53 3.45
CA ASN A 3 -23.89 -16.54 2.52
C ASN A 3 -23.05 -16.49 1.23
N LYS A 4 -23.76 -16.68 0.11
CA LYS A 4 -23.31 -16.56 -1.28
C LYS A 4 -23.07 -15.09 -1.63
N ALA A 5 -21.81 -14.70 -1.84
CA ALA A 5 -21.32 -13.72 -2.83
C ALA A 5 -19.88 -13.29 -2.49
N ASN A 6 -18.88 -14.08 -2.85
CA ASN A 6 -17.47 -13.62 -2.81
C ASN A 6 -16.55 -14.28 -3.85
N LYS A 7 -17.10 -14.99 -4.84
CA LYS A 7 -16.33 -15.42 -6.02
C LYS A 7 -16.43 -14.33 -7.08
N GLN A 8 -15.74 -13.21 -6.90
CA GLN A 8 -15.15 -12.61 -8.10
C GLN A 8 -14.16 -13.67 -8.56
N ASN A 9 -14.40 -14.27 -9.72
CA ASN A 9 -13.39 -15.10 -10.36
C ASN A 9 -12.18 -14.19 -10.54
N PHE A 10 -11.18 -14.33 -9.66
CA PHE A 10 -9.87 -13.78 -9.93
C PHE A 10 -9.41 -14.53 -11.16
N ILE A 11 -9.62 -13.92 -12.34
CA ILE A 11 -8.86 -14.29 -13.53
C ILE A 11 -7.42 -14.30 -13.06
N GLN A 12 -6.75 -15.44 -13.22
CA GLN A 12 -5.41 -15.62 -12.73
C GLN A 12 -4.52 -14.67 -13.52
N ILE A 13 -4.31 -13.46 -12.97
CA ILE A 13 -3.43 -12.48 -13.57
C ILE A 13 -2.04 -13.13 -13.59
N PRO A 14 -1.37 -13.21 -14.75
CA PRO A 14 -0.04 -13.79 -14.83
C PRO A 14 0.96 -12.81 -14.18
N PHE A 15 0.97 -12.78 -12.85
CA PHE A 15 1.65 -11.76 -12.04
C PHE A 15 3.15 -11.69 -12.36
N GLY A 16 3.82 -12.84 -12.52
CA GLY A 16 5.21 -12.88 -12.95
C GLY A 16 5.44 -12.28 -14.34
N LYS A 17 4.50 -12.45 -15.28
CA LYS A 17 4.57 -11.83 -16.62
C LYS A 17 4.36 -10.32 -16.54
N LEU A 18 3.42 -9.87 -15.72
CA LEU A 18 3.18 -8.45 -15.46
C LEU A 18 4.43 -7.77 -14.91
N ILE A 19 5.08 -8.36 -13.91
CA ILE A 19 6.31 -7.77 -13.34
C ILE A 19 7.41 -7.70 -14.39
N ARG A 20 7.64 -8.79 -15.17
CA ARG A 20 8.63 -8.78 -16.25
C ARG A 20 8.37 -7.67 -17.28
N TYR A 21 7.11 -7.41 -17.62
CA TYR A 21 6.77 -6.30 -18.52
C TYR A 21 7.01 -4.94 -17.90
N ILE A 22 6.72 -4.76 -16.61
CA ILE A 22 7.05 -3.53 -15.88
C ILE A 22 8.56 -3.31 -15.89
N GLU A 23 9.37 -4.32 -15.58
CA GLU A 23 10.83 -4.23 -15.61
C GLU A 23 11.38 -3.91 -16.99
N TYR A 24 10.89 -4.61 -18.01
CA TYR A 24 11.28 -4.41 -19.40
C TYR A 24 11.03 -2.95 -19.82
N LYS A 25 9.83 -2.42 -19.56
CA LYS A 25 9.50 -1.03 -19.90
C LYS A 25 10.21 -0.02 -19.03
N ALA A 26 10.37 -0.28 -17.74
CA ALA A 26 11.10 0.60 -16.82
C ALA A 26 12.55 0.80 -17.28
N LYS A 27 13.19 -0.26 -17.80
CA LYS A 27 14.55 -0.21 -18.33
C LYS A 27 14.70 0.81 -19.46
N ASP A 28 13.73 0.91 -20.37
CA ASP A 28 13.75 1.87 -21.50
C ASP A 28 13.82 3.33 -21.02
N TYR A 29 13.34 3.62 -19.81
CA TYR A 29 13.35 4.94 -19.18
C TYR A 29 14.41 5.09 -18.08
N GLY A 30 15.34 4.13 -17.93
CA GLY A 30 16.36 4.15 -16.87
C GLY A 30 15.80 3.97 -15.45
N ILE A 31 14.57 3.48 -15.32
CA ILE A 31 13.92 3.24 -14.02
C ILE A 31 14.34 1.85 -13.51
N LYS A 32 14.98 1.81 -12.33
CA LYS A 32 15.36 0.55 -11.68
C LYS A 32 14.20 -0.01 -10.86
N VAL A 33 13.71 -1.19 -11.23
CA VAL A 33 12.74 -1.95 -10.44
C VAL A 33 13.46 -2.69 -9.31
N LYS A 34 12.85 -2.70 -8.12
CA LYS A 34 13.32 -3.43 -6.95
C LYS A 34 12.19 -4.29 -6.40
N TYR A 35 12.52 -5.53 -6.09
CA TYR A 35 11.62 -6.44 -5.40
C TYR A 35 11.72 -6.25 -3.89
N VAL A 36 10.60 -6.33 -3.22
CA VAL A 36 10.50 -6.31 -1.76
C VAL A 36 9.51 -7.38 -1.31
N ASP A 37 9.68 -7.87 -0.09
CA ASP A 37 8.72 -8.77 0.53
C ASP A 37 7.46 -7.98 0.92
N GLU A 38 6.32 -8.34 0.33
CA GLU A 38 5.03 -7.69 0.60
C GLU A 38 4.33 -8.22 1.87
N SER A 39 4.99 -9.12 2.62
CA SER A 39 4.47 -9.67 3.87
C SER A 39 4.00 -8.58 4.82
N TYR A 40 2.74 -8.70 5.26
CA TYR A 40 2.04 -7.82 6.20
C TYR A 40 1.83 -6.35 5.74
N THR A 41 2.27 -5.97 4.55
CA THR A 41 2.10 -4.60 4.02
C THR A 41 0.64 -4.13 3.98
N SER A 42 -0.32 -5.05 3.83
CA SER A 42 -1.76 -4.76 3.85
C SER A 42 -2.41 -4.76 5.24
N LYS A 43 -1.68 -5.20 6.27
CA LYS A 43 -2.15 -5.34 7.66
C LYS A 43 -1.61 -4.25 8.59
N VAL A 44 -0.43 -3.73 8.28
CA VAL A 44 0.26 -2.67 9.04
C VAL A 44 -0.23 -1.29 8.59
N SER A 45 -0.44 -0.38 9.53
CA SER A 45 -0.74 1.01 9.18
C SER A 45 0.48 1.72 8.62
N CYS A 46 0.32 2.34 7.46
CA CYS A 46 1.37 3.16 6.88
C CYS A 46 1.65 4.46 7.66
N PHE A 47 0.76 4.94 8.52
CA PHE A 47 0.95 6.23 9.20
C PHE A 47 1.76 6.15 10.49
N THR A 48 1.48 5.12 11.28
CA THR A 48 1.82 5.06 12.71
C THR A 48 2.77 3.94 13.05
N GLU A 49 2.95 2.99 12.14
CA GLU A 49 3.77 1.81 12.37
C GLU A 49 4.96 1.77 11.42
N ASP A 50 6.02 1.10 11.85
CA ASP A 50 7.19 0.82 11.02
C ASP A 50 7.12 -0.62 10.50
N ILE A 51 6.77 -0.74 9.22
CA ILE A 51 6.68 -2.04 8.53
C ILE A 51 7.98 -2.86 8.60
N LYS A 52 9.16 -2.24 8.71
CA LYS A 52 10.42 -2.98 8.83
C LYS A 52 10.55 -3.65 10.19
N VAL A 53 10.26 -2.90 11.26
CA VAL A 53 10.27 -3.44 12.62
C VAL A 53 9.28 -4.60 12.71
N ILE A 54 8.10 -4.46 12.10
CA ILE A 54 7.14 -5.55 12.03
C ILE A 54 7.71 -6.76 11.27
N GLN A 55 8.32 -6.57 10.09
CA GLN A 55 8.93 -7.67 9.34
C GLN A 55 10.09 -8.35 10.08
N GLU A 56 10.88 -7.61 10.85
CA GLU A 56 11.93 -8.16 11.73
C GLU A 56 11.32 -8.98 12.88
N LEU A 57 10.30 -8.45 13.55
CA LEU A 57 9.62 -9.14 14.65
C LEU A 57 8.90 -10.42 14.21
N LEU A 58 8.46 -10.49 12.96
CA LEU A 58 7.84 -11.69 12.39
C LEU A 58 8.80 -12.88 12.26
N GLN A 59 10.11 -12.62 12.16
CA GLN A 59 11.11 -13.70 12.17
C GLN A 59 11.09 -14.50 13.48
N TYR A 60 10.52 -13.93 14.54
CA TYR A 60 10.35 -14.56 15.85
C TYR A 60 8.99 -15.25 16.03
N ASN A 61 8.20 -15.47 14.96
CA ASN A 61 6.89 -16.13 14.98
C ASN A 61 5.86 -15.48 15.93
N LEU A 62 5.98 -14.17 16.19
CA LEU A 62 4.99 -13.43 16.98
C LEU A 62 3.73 -13.16 16.14
N ASP A 63 2.55 -13.51 16.65
CA ASP A 63 1.28 -13.11 16.02
C ASP A 63 0.98 -11.64 16.31
N LEU A 64 1.41 -10.78 15.40
CA LEU A 64 1.21 -9.34 15.49
C LEU A 64 -0.17 -8.90 14.97
N THR A 65 -1.01 -9.80 14.45
CA THR A 65 -2.24 -9.45 13.71
C THR A 65 -3.18 -8.51 14.48
N ASN A 66 -3.20 -8.58 15.82
CA ASN A 66 -4.02 -7.71 16.69
C ASN A 66 -3.24 -6.55 17.33
N ALA A 67 -1.91 -6.63 17.36
CA ALA A 67 -1.02 -5.61 17.91
C ALA A 67 -0.76 -4.48 16.91
N LEU A 68 -1.00 -4.76 15.62
CA LEU A 68 -0.81 -3.78 14.56
C LEU A 68 -1.87 -2.68 14.69
N GLY A 69 -1.42 -1.43 14.88
CA GLY A 69 -2.19 -0.21 15.09
C GLY A 69 -3.21 0.15 13.99
N GLY A 70 -3.54 -0.76 13.08
CA GLY A 70 -4.60 -0.60 12.11
C GLY A 70 -5.45 -1.87 11.90
N LYS A 71 -6.53 -1.74 11.14
CA LYS A 71 -7.44 -2.84 10.82
C LYS A 71 -8.12 -2.60 9.49
N ARG A 72 -8.21 -3.64 8.67
CA ARG A 72 -9.04 -3.62 7.46
C ARG A 72 -10.52 -3.54 7.87
N VAL A 73 -11.23 -2.53 7.39
CA VAL A 73 -12.65 -2.32 7.71
C VAL A 73 -13.53 -3.09 6.73
N LYS A 74 -13.32 -2.84 5.43
CA LYS A 74 -13.99 -3.52 4.32
C LYS A 74 -13.09 -3.48 3.07
N ARG A 75 -13.53 -4.10 1.98
CA ARG A 75 -12.80 -4.00 0.69
C ARG A 75 -12.56 -2.53 0.35
N GLY A 76 -11.33 -2.20 -0.02
CA GLY A 76 -10.91 -0.85 -0.35
C GLY A 76 -10.66 0.09 0.84
N LEU A 77 -10.96 -0.28 2.09
CA LEU A 77 -10.77 0.60 3.26
C LEU A 77 -9.96 -0.03 4.40
N PHE A 78 -9.02 0.74 4.92
CA PHE A 78 -8.20 0.43 6.09
C PHE A 78 -8.34 1.55 7.12
N LYS A 79 -8.47 1.20 8.40
CA LYS A 79 -8.54 2.16 9.51
C LYS A 79 -7.28 2.06 10.34
N ASP A 80 -6.58 3.19 10.48
CA ASP A 80 -5.57 3.37 11.51
C ASP A 80 -6.29 3.66 12.84
N LYS A 81 -6.00 2.88 13.88
CA LYS A 81 -6.61 2.99 15.21
C LYS A 81 -5.94 4.05 16.08
N VAL A 82 -4.65 4.33 15.84
CA VAL A 82 -3.84 5.26 16.62
C VAL A 82 -4.20 6.71 16.28
N ILE A 83 -4.24 7.08 14.99
CA ILE A 83 -4.67 8.41 14.54
C ILE A 83 -6.15 8.48 14.16
N ASN A 84 -6.88 7.36 14.28
CA ASN A 84 -8.31 7.24 13.99
C ASN A 84 -8.70 7.75 12.58
N LYS A 85 -7.87 7.44 11.57
CA LYS A 85 -8.11 7.81 10.15
C LYS A 85 -8.44 6.60 9.29
N ILE A 86 -9.23 6.85 8.24
CA ILE A 86 -9.56 5.85 7.22
C ILE A 86 -8.78 6.21 5.95
N ILE A 87 -8.12 5.22 5.38
CA ILE A 87 -7.33 5.30 4.15
C ILE A 87 -7.80 4.20 3.19
N ASN A 88 -7.60 4.42 1.89
CA ASN A 88 -7.76 3.34 0.93
C ASN A 88 -6.77 2.19 1.23
N ALA A 89 -7.26 0.95 1.26
CA ALA A 89 -6.46 -0.21 1.64
C ALA A 89 -5.28 -0.48 0.69
N ASP A 90 -5.47 -0.23 -0.62
CA ASP A 90 -4.44 -0.43 -1.63
C ASP A 90 -3.37 0.67 -1.53
N LEU A 91 -3.76 1.92 -1.22
CA LEU A 91 -2.82 3.01 -0.93
C LEU A 91 -2.00 2.75 0.34
N ASN A 92 -2.62 2.18 1.38
CA ASN A 92 -1.90 1.76 2.58
C ASN A 92 -0.81 0.73 2.26
N GLY A 93 -1.17 -0.32 1.51
CA GLY A 93 -0.22 -1.35 1.08
C GLY A 93 0.89 -0.81 0.18
N ALA A 94 0.54 -0.03 -0.85
CA ALA A 94 1.49 0.57 -1.77
C ALA A 94 2.50 1.47 -1.05
N ARG A 95 2.06 2.25 -0.05
CA ARG A 95 2.98 3.08 0.75
C ARG A 95 3.93 2.23 1.59
N ASN A 96 3.45 1.15 2.21
CA ASN A 96 4.32 0.25 2.99
C ASN A 96 5.38 -0.42 2.10
N ILE A 97 5.01 -0.85 0.89
CA ILE A 97 5.95 -1.36 -0.13
C ILE A 97 7.01 -0.31 -0.48
N CYS A 98 6.59 0.95 -0.72
CA CYS A 98 7.52 2.06 -0.98
C CYS A 98 8.49 2.31 0.17
N LEU A 99 8.02 2.22 1.42
CA LEU A 99 8.86 2.36 2.60
C LEU A 99 9.89 1.22 2.69
N LEU A 100 9.51 -0.02 2.39
CA LEU A 100 10.46 -1.15 2.38
C LEU A 100 11.55 -0.96 1.31
N GLY A 101 11.17 -0.54 0.09
CA GLY A 101 12.08 -0.48 -1.06
C GLY A 101 13.01 0.74 -1.11
N SER A 102 12.79 1.77 -0.28
CA SER A 102 13.49 3.05 -0.43
C SER A 102 13.83 3.74 0.90
N LYS A 103 15.13 3.85 1.21
CA LYS A 103 15.65 4.68 2.32
C LYS A 103 15.25 6.16 2.17
N LYS A 104 15.17 6.67 0.93
CA LYS A 104 14.71 8.04 0.66
C LYS A 104 13.24 8.22 1.02
N ALA A 105 12.39 7.22 0.75
CA ALA A 105 10.99 7.27 1.17
C ALA A 105 10.86 7.24 2.70
N GLN A 106 11.67 6.42 3.38
CA GLN A 106 11.73 6.37 4.84
C GLN A 106 12.10 7.74 5.44
N GLN A 107 13.15 8.39 4.90
CA GLN A 107 13.61 9.69 5.39
C GLN A 107 12.60 10.81 5.10
N LYS A 108 12.01 10.81 3.89
CA LYS A 108 11.02 11.82 3.47
C LYS A 108 9.71 11.73 4.25
N TYR A 109 9.35 10.53 4.68
CA TYR A 109 8.12 10.24 5.37
C TYR A 109 8.43 9.57 6.71
N LYS A 110 8.97 10.35 7.67
CA LYS A 110 9.16 9.86 9.03
C LYS A 110 7.84 9.29 9.57
N VAL A 111 7.93 8.13 10.24
CA VAL A 111 6.83 7.51 10.99
C VAL A 111 6.40 8.51 12.06
N GLY A 112 5.09 8.77 12.15
CA GLY A 112 4.55 9.81 13.03
C GLY A 112 3.74 10.84 12.26
N GLY A 113 2.56 10.43 11.77
CA GLY A 113 1.28 11.13 11.80
C GLY A 113 1.11 12.60 11.35
N GLU A 114 2.15 13.40 11.13
CA GLU A 114 2.07 14.86 11.14
C GLU A 114 2.31 15.52 9.79
N ASN A 115 2.60 14.74 8.73
CA ASN A 115 2.61 15.31 7.39
C ASN A 115 1.16 15.55 6.93
N ARG A 116 0.62 16.72 7.31
CA ARG A 116 -0.76 17.15 7.03
C ARG A 116 -1.13 16.98 5.55
N TRP A 117 -0.19 17.27 4.65
CA TRP A 117 -0.38 17.11 3.21
C TRP A 117 -0.53 15.64 2.81
N LEU A 118 0.33 14.76 3.31
CA LEU A 118 0.28 13.33 3.00
C LEU A 118 -0.99 12.68 3.56
N ASN A 119 -1.38 13.05 4.78
CA ASN A 119 -2.63 12.59 5.40
C ASN A 119 -3.83 12.99 4.54
N LEU A 120 -3.86 14.23 4.03
CA LEU A 120 -4.92 14.72 3.16
C LEU A 120 -5.00 13.88 1.88
N LYS A 121 -3.86 13.66 1.19
CA LYS A 121 -3.80 12.93 -0.08
C LYS A 121 -4.16 11.47 0.04
N LEU A 122 -3.71 10.80 1.10
CA LEU A 122 -3.95 9.37 1.30
C LEU A 122 -5.38 9.09 1.80
N CYS A 123 -5.92 9.94 2.68
CA CYS A 123 -7.27 9.77 3.20
C CYS A 123 -8.34 10.22 2.20
N ASN A 124 -8.00 11.11 1.26
CA ASN A 124 -8.92 11.66 0.27
C ASN A 124 -8.35 11.49 -1.15
N PRO A 125 -8.23 10.24 -1.65
CA PRO A 125 -7.75 10.01 -3.00
C PRO A 125 -8.75 10.53 -4.03
N ILE A 126 -8.22 11.13 -5.09
CA ILE A 126 -9.01 11.53 -6.25
C ILE A 126 -9.21 10.29 -7.11
N LYS A 127 -10.45 9.94 -7.38
CA LYS A 127 -10.81 8.87 -8.30
C LYS A 127 -10.93 9.45 -9.70
N VAL A 128 -10.25 8.83 -10.66
CA VAL A 128 -10.41 9.07 -12.09
C VAL A 128 -10.95 7.79 -12.73
N GLU A 129 -11.84 7.92 -13.70
CA GLU A 129 -12.53 6.79 -14.33
C GLU A 129 -11.99 6.47 -15.72
N SER A 130 -11.18 7.36 -16.29
CA SER A 130 -10.50 7.17 -17.58
C SER A 130 -9.07 7.71 -17.58
N ASP A 131 -8.29 7.22 -18.55
CA ASP A 131 -6.99 7.78 -18.90
C ASP A 131 -7.09 9.24 -19.35
N PHE A 132 -8.12 9.58 -20.12
CA PHE A 132 -8.39 10.96 -20.54
C PHE A 132 -8.56 11.91 -19.35
N GLU A 133 -9.34 11.52 -18.35
CA GLU A 133 -9.50 12.29 -17.11
C GLU A 133 -8.18 12.43 -16.34
N LEU A 134 -7.41 11.35 -16.24
CA LEU A 134 -6.10 11.38 -15.59
C LEU A 134 -5.14 12.35 -16.30
N CYS A 135 -5.08 12.30 -17.64
CA CYS A 135 -4.24 13.19 -18.43
C CYS A 135 -4.64 14.65 -18.24
N ARG A 136 -5.95 14.97 -18.26
CA ARG A 136 -6.41 16.34 -18.01
C ARG A 136 -6.07 16.81 -16.59
N PHE A 137 -6.19 15.94 -15.59
CA PHE A 137 -5.87 16.26 -14.21
C PHE A 137 -4.37 16.51 -13.98
N ILE A 138 -3.49 15.81 -14.72
CA ILE A 138 -2.04 16.02 -14.62
C ILE A 138 -1.59 17.31 -15.35
N ALA A 139 -2.30 17.69 -16.40
CA ALA A 139 -2.00 18.87 -17.20
C ALA A 139 -2.48 20.20 -16.57
N SER A 140 -3.37 20.14 -15.57
CA SER A 140 -3.87 21.30 -14.80
C SER A 140 -2.99 21.65 -13.61
#